data_AF-A0AAJ5QVD5-F1
#
_entry.id   AF-A0AAJ5QVD5-F1
#
_cell.length_a   1.000
_cell.length_b   1.000
_cell.length_c   1.000
_cell.angle_alpha   90.00
_cell.angle_beta   90.00
_cell.angle_gamma   90.00
#
_symmetry.space_group_name_H-M   'P 1'
#
loop_
_entity.id
_entity.type
_entity.pdbx_description
1 polymer ?
#
loop_
_entity_poly.entity_id
_entity_poly.type
_entity_poly.pdbx_seq_one_letter_code
_entity_poly.pdbx_strand_id
1 'polypeptide(L)' 'MVKNNSGSVASGSAHPEILPGDKWADNGGVRVIIESHQFNRVKFYRDGYQSPCIYPEQRFIKEFSPVKGAGHE' A
#
# COMPACT_ATOMS: atom_id res chain seq x y z
N MET A 1 -34.24 -12.04 27.18
CA MET A 1 -32.79 -11.82 27.06
C MET A 1 -32.47 -11.58 25.60
N VAL A 2 -32.33 -10.31 25.21
CA VAL A 2 -31.92 -9.94 23.84
C VAL A 2 -30.43 -10.24 23.70
N LYS A 3 -30.06 -11.07 22.71
CA LYS A 3 -28.65 -11.29 22.35
C LYS A 3 -28.35 -10.35 21.19
N ASN A 4 -27.67 -9.25 21.49
CA ASN A 4 -27.33 -8.20 20.55
C ASN A 4 -26.31 -8.73 19.52
N ASN A 5 -26.70 -8.70 18.24
CA ASN A 5 -25.81 -8.85 17.10
C ASN A 5 -24.93 -7.59 17.01
N SER A 6 -23.63 -7.75 17.18
CA SER A 6 -22.66 -6.69 16.87
C SER A 6 -21.40 -7.32 16.29
N GLY A 7 -21.60 -8.14 15.26
CA GLY A 7 -20.54 -8.56 14.36
C GLY A 7 -20.42 -7.54 13.24
N SER A 8 -19.98 -6.32 13.55
CA SER A 8 -19.67 -5.30 12.56
C SER A 8 -18.33 -5.63 11.90
N VAL A 9 -18.29 -6.68 11.09
CA VAL A 9 -17.25 -6.79 10.06
C VAL A 9 -17.59 -5.78 8.99
N ALA A 10 -17.07 -4.56 9.13
CA ALA A 10 -17.08 -3.61 8.04
C ALA A 10 -16.21 -4.19 6.92
N SER A 11 -16.85 -4.92 6.00
CA SER A 11 -16.31 -5.24 4.68
C SER A 11 -16.14 -3.94 3.89
N GLY A 12 -15.14 -3.14 4.25
CA GLY A 12 -14.56 -2.15 3.37
C GLY A 12 -13.48 -2.88 2.57
N SER A 13 -13.60 -2.85 1.24
CA SER A 13 -12.66 -3.42 0.28
C SER A 13 -11.22 -3.37 0.78
N ALA A 14 -10.50 -4.50 0.72
CA ALA A 14 -9.11 -4.65 1.14
C ALA A 14 -8.19 -3.69 0.35
N HIS A 15 -8.23 -2.41 0.71
CA HIS A 15 -7.32 -1.42 0.19
C HIS A 15 -5.95 -1.78 0.76
N PRO A 16 -4.95 -2.06 -0.07
CA PRO A 16 -3.63 -2.36 0.44
C PRO A 16 -3.17 -1.19 1.31
N GLU A 17 -2.87 -1.47 2.58
CA GLU A 17 -2.39 -0.47 3.52
C GLU A 17 -0.96 -0.11 3.11
N ILE A 18 -0.71 1.16 2.78
CA ILE A 18 0.60 1.63 2.37
C ILE A 18 1.39 1.96 3.63
N LEU A 19 2.33 1.08 3.96
CA LEU A 19 3.18 1.24 5.14
C LEU A 19 4.58 1.75 4.75
N PRO A 20 5.23 2.58 5.57
CA PRO A 20 6.64 2.91 5.38
C PRO A 20 7.51 1.66 5.53
N GLY A 21 8.44 1.44 4.61
CA GLY A 21 9.30 0.25 4.50
C GLY A 21 8.74 -0.84 3.58
N ASP A 22 7.47 -0.74 3.18
CA ASP A 22 6.85 -1.71 2.29
C ASP A 22 7.43 -1.64 0.88
N LYS A 23 7.47 -2.78 0.19
CA LYS A 23 8.05 -2.89 -1.16
C LYS A 23 6.93 -3.03 -2.16
N TRP A 24 6.93 -2.17 -3.15
CA TRP A 24 5.92 -2.13 -4.21
C TRP A 24 6.60 -2.24 -5.57
N ALA A 25 5.87 -2.68 -6.58
CA ALA A 25 6.35 -2.73 -7.95
C ALA A 25 5.33 -2.05 -8.86
N ASP A 26 5.80 -1.26 -9.82
CA ASP A 26 4.95 -0.73 -10.87
C ASP A 26 4.66 -1.81 -11.93
N ASN A 27 3.75 -1.52 -12.87
CA ASN A 27 3.42 -2.43 -13.97
C ASN A 27 4.64 -2.81 -14.85
N GLY A 28 5.66 -1.97 -14.92
CA GLY A 28 6.94 -2.24 -15.58
C GLY A 28 7.91 -3.11 -14.77
N GLY A 29 7.56 -3.49 -13.53
CA GLY A 29 8.37 -4.33 -12.66
C GLY A 29 9.46 -3.59 -11.87
N VAL A 30 9.49 -2.24 -11.92
CA VAL A 30 10.41 -1.42 -11.13
C VAL A 30 9.96 -1.46 -9.67
N ARG A 31 10.88 -1.92 -8.82
CA ARG A 31 10.65 -2.00 -7.38
C ARG A 31 10.87 -0.64 -6.74
N VAL A 32 9.97 -0.30 -5.84
CA VAL A 32 10.00 0.93 -5.04
C VAL A 32 9.81 0.61 -3.58
N ILE A 33 10.43 1.41 -2.73
CA ILE A 33 10.36 1.27 -1.28
C ILE A 33 9.63 2.49 -0.75
N ILE A 34 8.54 2.26 -0.02
CA ILE A 34 7.80 3.34 0.62
C ILE A 34 8.67 3.93 1.73
N GLU A 35 8.88 5.25 1.71
CA GLU A 35 9.51 5.98 2.80
C GLU A 35 8.47 6.46 3.80
N SER A 36 7.37 7.04 3.32
CA SER A 36 6.30 7.55 4.17
C SER A 36 4.99 7.68 3.40
N HIS A 37 3.87 7.53 4.11
CA HIS A 37 2.53 7.77 3.60
C HIS A 37 1.81 8.79 4.49
N GLN A 38 1.57 9.99 3.98
CA GLN A 38 0.93 11.09 4.72
C GLN A 38 0.13 11.98 3.77
N PHE A 39 -0.98 12.58 4.25
CA PHE A 39 -1.81 13.50 3.46
C PHE A 39 -2.29 12.91 2.12
N ASN A 40 -2.66 11.63 2.08
CA ASN A 40 -3.04 10.92 0.86
C ASN A 40 -1.94 10.92 -0.22
N ARG A 41 -0.67 11.08 0.21
CA ARG A 41 0.53 11.08 -0.63
C ARG A 41 1.54 10.06 -0.13
N VAL A 42 2.06 9.31 -1.07
CA VAL A 42 3.05 8.26 -0.86
C VAL A 42 4.39 8.80 -1.31
N LYS A 43 5.36 8.83 -0.40
CA LYS A 43 6.77 9.06 -0.71
C LYS A 43 7.46 7.72 -0.81
N PHE A 44 8.19 7.50 -1.89
CA PHE A 44 8.93 6.26 -2.12
C PHE A 44 10.23 6.52 -2.89
N TYR A 45 11.17 5.59 -2.80
CA TYR A 45 12.39 5.57 -3.61
C TYR A 45 12.32 4.47 -4.64
N ARG A 46 12.87 4.72 -5.83
CA ARG A 46 13.04 3.70 -6.86
C ARG A 46 14.45 3.15 -6.84
N ASP A 47 14.59 1.89 -7.25
CA ASP A 47 15.92 1.31 -7.49
C ASP A 47 16.69 2.13 -8.53
N GLY A 48 17.91 2.55 -8.19
CA GLY A 48 18.74 3.41 -9.04
C GLY A 48 18.38 4.90 -9.07
N TYR A 49 17.43 5.36 -8.26
CA TYR A 49 17.03 6.78 -8.20
C TYR A 49 17.19 7.35 -6.78
N GLN A 50 18.09 8.31 -6.62
CA GLN A 50 18.50 8.82 -5.30
C GLN A 50 17.53 9.87 -4.71
N SER A 51 16.64 10.44 -5.53
CA SER A 51 15.67 11.44 -5.08
C SER A 51 14.33 10.78 -4.71
N PRO A 52 13.64 11.24 -3.65
CA PRO A 52 12.34 10.72 -3.29
C PRO A 52 11.29 11.09 -4.34
N CYS A 53 10.47 10.13 -4.74
CA CYS A 53 9.29 10.34 -5.57
C CYS A 53 8.05 10.49 -4.68
N ILE A 54 7.20 11.48 -4.99
CA ILE A 54 5.97 11.74 -4.24
C ILE A 54 4.77 11.57 -5.18
N TYR A 55 3.88 10.63 -4.87
CA TYR A 55 2.68 10.35 -5.66
C TYR A 55 1.42 10.50 -4.80
N PRO A 56 0.27 10.85 -5.38
CA PRO A 56 -1.00 10.67 -4.70
C PRO A 56 -1.28 9.18 -4.52
N GLU A 57 -1.69 8.79 -3.31
CA GLU A 57 -2.02 7.41 -2.92
C GLU A 57 -2.95 6.75 -3.95
N GLN A 58 -4.01 7.45 -4.36
CA GLN A 58 -4.99 6.95 -5.33
C GLN A 58 -4.38 6.57 -6.70
N ARG A 59 -3.32 7.25 -7.15
CA ARG A 59 -2.57 6.81 -8.35
C ARG A 59 -1.62 5.68 -8.01
N PHE A 60 -0.96 5.78 -6.87
CA PHE A 60 0.00 4.79 -6.43
C PHE A 60 -0.61 3.40 -6.35
N ILE A 61 -1.74 3.22 -5.67
CA ILE A 61 -2.45 1.93 -5.57
C ILE A 61 -2.95 1.37 -6.91
N LYS A 62 -3.09 2.21 -7.94
CA LYS A 62 -3.58 1.82 -9.26
C LYS A 62 -2.43 1.40 -10.18
N GLU A 63 -1.30 2.08 -10.07
CA GLU A 63 -0.13 1.87 -10.91
C GLU A 63 0.89 0.90 -10.29
N PHE A 64 0.88 0.78 -8.96
CA PHE A 64 1.77 -0.06 -8.19
C PHE A 64 1.00 -1.15 -7.45
N SER A 65 1.63 -2.31 -7.34
CA SER A 65 1.15 -3.43 -6.53
C SER A 65 2.13 -3.74 -5.41
N PRO A 66 1.67 -4.10 -4.20
CA PRO A 66 2.54 -4.52 -3.12
C PRO A 66 3.25 -5.81 -3.54
N VAL A 67 4.58 -5.82 -3.42
CA VAL A 67 5.41 -7.01 -3.63
C VAL A 67 5.28 -7.84 -2.36
N LYS A 68 4.14 -8.52 -2.22
CA LYS A 68 3.97 -9.52 -1.16
C LYS A 68 5.02 -10.60 -1.42
N GLY A 69 5.99 -10.73 -0.52
CA GLY A 69 6.68 -12.01 -0.38
C GLY A 69 5.58 -13.04 -0.10
N ALA A 70 5.39 -13.99 -1.02
CA ALA A 70 4.46 -15.09 -0.83
C ALA A 70 4.75 -15.73 0.54
N GLY A 71 3.78 -15.64 1.45
CA GLY A 71 3.96 -16.01 2.86
C GLY A 71 2.66 -15.94 3.62
N HIS A 72 1.66 -16.70 3.17
CA HIS A 72 0.70 -17.34 4.06
C HIS A 72 0.35 -18.70 3.44
N GLU A 73 1.02 -19.71 3.99
CA GLU A 73 0.70 -21.13 3.98
C GLU A 73 -0.65 -21.43 4.66
#